data_AF-A0A428N7F0-F1
#
_entry.id   AF-A0A428N7F0-F1
#
_cell.length_a   1.000
_cell.length_b   1.000
_cell.length_c   1.000
_cell.angle_alpha   90.00
_cell.angle_beta   90.00
_cell.angle_gamma   90.00
#
_symmetry.space_group_name_H-M   'P 1'
#
loop_
_entity.id
_entity.type
_entity.pdbx_description
1 polymer ?
#
loop_
_entity_poly.entity_id
_entity_poly.type
_entity_poly.pdbx_seq_one_letter_code
_entity_poly.pdbx_strand_id
1 'polypeptide(L)'
;MVLFYEKTSPLSFLESVSDGAKAPQTDVKLVESLLFDYQLQPGVVNVLVDYAMRLNNMKLVKNFVQTIAGQWSRKKIYTVEDAMELAKREYQEKKKRAQQESSRSTSSNNKNRSTRPYVRKDKLPKWLENDNNQEKTAESKQEEETKLNEEKQQFEEMLRLRKSSRQK
;
A
#
# COMPACT_ATOMS: atom_id res chain seq x y z
N MET A 1 25.68 -27.85 6.36
CA MET A 1 24.40 -27.20 6.74
C MET A 1 23.22 -27.74 5.95
N VAL A 2 23.30 -27.88 4.61
CA VAL A 2 22.23 -28.45 3.76
C VAL A 2 21.69 -29.77 4.32
N LEU A 3 22.57 -30.76 4.51
CA LEU A 3 22.23 -32.09 5.02
C LEU A 3 21.51 -32.10 6.38
N PHE A 4 21.79 -31.12 7.23
CA PHE A 4 21.12 -31.01 8.54
C PHE A 4 19.65 -30.65 8.35
N TYR A 5 19.36 -29.66 7.51
CA TYR A 5 17.99 -29.23 7.23
C TYR A 5 17.20 -30.29 6.46
N GLU A 6 17.84 -31.06 5.58
CA GLU A 6 17.17 -32.13 4.82
C GLU A 6 16.82 -33.34 5.68
N LYS A 7 17.71 -33.74 6.60
CA LYS A 7 17.53 -34.95 7.41
C LYS A 7 16.70 -34.73 8.67
N THR A 8 16.56 -33.48 9.11
CA THR A 8 15.83 -33.16 10.34
C THR A 8 14.34 -33.01 10.05
N SER A 9 13.50 -33.70 10.82
CA SER A 9 12.05 -33.49 10.77
C SER A 9 11.69 -32.09 11.24
N PRO A 10 10.72 -31.38 10.62
CA PRO A 10 10.33 -30.04 11.02
C PRO A 10 9.91 -29.88 12.48
N LEU A 11 9.29 -30.91 13.06
CA LEU A 11 8.94 -30.90 14.48
C LEU A 11 10.19 -31.02 15.37
N SER A 12 11.08 -31.95 15.05
CA SER A 12 12.36 -32.10 15.75
C SER A 12 13.25 -30.86 15.59
N PHE A 13 13.15 -30.16 14.46
CA PHE A 13 13.85 -28.90 14.26
C PHE A 13 13.35 -27.82 15.25
N LEU A 14 12.03 -27.65 15.40
CA LEU A 14 11.47 -26.71 16.39
C LEU A 14 11.91 -27.02 17.83
N GLU A 15 11.95 -28.29 18.20
CA GLU A 15 12.42 -28.73 19.50
C GLU A 15 13.92 -28.47 19.68
N SER A 16 14.72 -28.71 18.63
CA SER A 16 16.17 -28.44 18.66
C SER A 16 16.50 -26.96 18.87
N VAL A 17 15.65 -26.05 18.36
CA VAL A 17 15.80 -24.61 18.56
C VAL A 17 15.43 -24.19 19.99
N SER A 18 14.60 -24.98 20.66
CA SER A 18 14.11 -24.72 22.03
C SER A 18 14.91 -25.49 23.09
N ASP A 19 16.16 -25.87 22.79
CA ASP A 19 17.02 -26.70 23.65
C ASP A 19 16.35 -28.02 24.10
N GLY A 20 15.55 -28.62 23.22
CA GLY A 20 14.83 -29.88 23.50
C GLY A 20 13.51 -29.69 24.28
N ALA A 21 13.12 -28.46 24.59
CA ALA A 21 11.79 -28.19 25.11
C ALA A 21 10.71 -28.43 24.05
N LYS A 22 9.53 -28.85 24.51
CA LYS A 22 8.38 -29.11 23.63
C LYS A 22 7.97 -27.83 22.90
N ALA A 23 7.88 -27.91 21.57
CA ALA A 23 7.46 -26.79 20.75
C ALA A 23 6.02 -26.32 21.10
N PRO A 24 5.76 -24.99 21.08
CA PRO A 24 4.42 -24.46 21.27
C PRO A 24 3.44 -25.03 20.25
N GLN A 25 2.21 -25.35 20.68
CA GLN A 25 1.18 -25.90 19.79
C GLN A 25 0.85 -24.97 18.61
N THR A 26 0.98 -23.66 18.82
CA THR A 26 0.82 -22.66 17.76
C THR A 26 1.85 -22.82 16.65
N ASP A 27 3.11 -23.11 17.00
CA ASP A 27 4.22 -23.24 16.06
C ASP A 27 4.15 -24.58 15.33
N VAL A 28 3.73 -25.64 16.03
CA VAL A 28 3.47 -26.96 15.42
C VAL A 28 2.39 -26.84 14.34
N LYS A 29 1.24 -26.22 14.66
CA LYS A 29 0.15 -25.98 13.68
C LYS A 29 0.60 -25.12 12.50
N LEU A 30 1.47 -24.15 12.76
CA LEU A 30 2.05 -23.33 11.70
C LEU A 30 2.89 -24.19 10.76
N VAL A 31 3.78 -25.02 11.28
CA VAL A 31 4.59 -25.95 10.47
C VAL A 31 3.71 -26.94 9.70
N GLU A 32 2.66 -27.49 10.31
CA GLU A 32 1.69 -28.34 9.61
C GLU A 32 1.08 -27.61 8.40
N SER A 33 0.62 -26.37 8.58
CA SER A 33 0.08 -25.57 7.47
C SER A 33 1.11 -25.34 6.35
N LEU A 34 2.40 -25.20 6.67
CA LEU A 34 3.46 -25.03 5.67
C LEU A 34 3.70 -26.29 4.84
N LEU A 35 3.57 -27.47 5.44
CA LEU A 35 3.73 -28.75 4.74
C LEU A 35 2.50 -29.06 3.87
N PHE A 36 1.30 -28.91 4.41
CA PHE A 36 0.08 -29.37 3.73
C PHE A 36 -0.54 -28.31 2.82
N ASP A 37 -0.66 -27.06 3.28
CA ASP A 37 -1.34 -26.01 2.50
C ASP A 37 -0.43 -25.45 1.41
N TYR A 38 0.86 -25.25 1.72
CA TYR A 38 1.83 -24.67 0.80
C TYR A 38 2.67 -25.71 0.06
N GLN A 39 2.53 -27.00 0.41
CA GLN A 39 3.25 -28.13 -0.20
C GLN A 39 4.77 -27.95 -0.23
N LEU A 40 5.32 -27.29 0.79
CA LEU A 40 6.76 -27.09 0.90
C LEU A 40 7.44 -28.36 1.41
N GLN A 41 8.63 -28.65 0.87
CA GLN A 41 9.42 -29.78 1.31
C GLN A 41 9.86 -29.59 2.78
N PRO A 42 9.92 -30.66 3.61
CA PRO A 42 10.27 -30.56 5.02
C PRO A 42 11.58 -29.80 5.27
N GLY A 43 12.60 -30.02 4.45
CA GLY A 43 13.86 -29.30 4.57
C GLY A 43 13.75 -27.81 4.24
N VAL A 44 12.94 -27.44 3.25
CA VAL A 44 12.66 -26.04 2.90
C VAL A 44 11.92 -25.34 4.03
N VAL A 45 10.99 -26.03 4.68
CA VAL A 45 10.27 -25.52 5.85
C VAL A 45 11.24 -25.24 7.00
N ASN A 46 12.21 -26.12 7.25
CA ASN A 46 13.23 -25.89 8.29
C ASN A 46 14.04 -24.62 8.02
N VAL A 47 14.47 -24.40 6.78
CA VAL A 47 15.18 -23.18 6.39
C VAL A 47 14.31 -21.94 6.56
N LEU A 48 13.03 -22.03 6.19
CA LEU A 48 12.07 -20.93 6.34
C LEU A 48 11.88 -20.56 7.83
N VAL A 49 11.74 -21.55 8.69
CA VAL A 49 11.59 -21.35 10.15
C VAL A 49 12.87 -20.72 10.72
N ASP A 50 14.04 -21.25 10.39
CA ASP A 50 15.34 -20.68 10.81
C ASP A 50 15.46 -19.21 10.39
N TYR A 51 15.15 -18.91 9.13
CA TYR A 51 15.16 -17.55 8.59
C TYR A 51 14.21 -16.62 9.34
N ALA A 52 12.97 -17.05 9.58
CA ALA A 52 11.96 -16.24 10.26
C ALA A 52 12.33 -15.94 11.71
N MET A 53 12.89 -16.93 12.43
CA MET A 53 13.35 -16.76 13.81
C MET A 53 14.54 -15.81 13.92
N ARG A 54 15.51 -15.91 12.99
CA ARG A 54 16.67 -14.98 12.93
C ARG A 54 16.24 -13.53 12.72
N LEU A 55 15.15 -13.30 11.99
CA LEU A 55 14.65 -11.96 11.72
C LEU A 55 13.83 -11.33 12.84
N ASN A 56 13.17 -12.14 13.66
CA ASN A 56 12.21 -11.69 14.67
C ASN A 56 12.66 -12.01 16.10
N ASN A 57 13.98 -12.04 16.35
CA ASN A 57 14.56 -12.30 17.67
C ASN A 57 14.02 -13.60 18.30
N MET A 58 14.12 -14.71 17.57
CA MET A 58 13.64 -16.05 17.96
C MET A 58 12.12 -16.20 18.08
N LYS A 59 11.34 -15.21 17.64
CA LYS A 59 9.87 -15.30 17.64
C LYS A 59 9.36 -15.82 16.30
N LEU A 60 8.47 -16.80 16.33
CA LEU A 60 7.80 -17.30 15.15
C LEU A 60 6.48 -16.55 14.92
N VAL A 61 6.51 -15.51 14.09
CA VAL A 61 5.33 -14.69 13.80
C VAL A 61 4.52 -15.31 12.66
N LYS A 62 3.36 -15.89 12.98
CA LYS A 62 2.49 -16.62 12.05
C LYS A 62 2.28 -15.93 10.69
N ASN A 63 1.77 -14.70 10.69
CA ASN A 63 1.42 -13.98 9.46
C ASN A 63 2.64 -13.72 8.58
N PHE A 64 3.79 -13.44 9.20
CA PHE A 64 5.03 -13.19 8.50
C PHE A 64 5.52 -14.46 7.79
N VAL A 65 5.54 -15.59 8.51
CA VAL A 65 5.95 -16.89 7.97
C VAL A 65 5.05 -17.32 6.81
N GLN A 66 3.72 -17.19 6.97
CA GLN A 66 2.77 -17.53 5.90
C GLN A 66 2.95 -16.67 4.64
N THR A 67 3.25 -15.38 4.81
CA THR A 67 3.51 -14.48 3.68
C THR A 67 4.75 -14.94 2.89
N ILE A 68 5.82 -15.31 3.58
CA ILE A 68 7.04 -15.80 2.94
C ILE A 68 6.81 -17.19 2.32
N ALA A 69 6.08 -18.07 3.01
CA ALA A 69 5.73 -19.39 2.49
C ALA A 69 4.97 -19.30 1.16
N GLY A 70 3.98 -18.41 1.08
CA GLY A 70 3.27 -18.14 -0.17
C GLY A 70 4.19 -17.59 -1.26
N GLN A 71 5.15 -16.73 -0.90
CA GLN A 71 6.17 -16.25 -1.83
C GLN A 71 7.08 -17.37 -2.35
N TRP A 72 7.53 -18.26 -1.48
CA TRP A 72 8.42 -19.38 -1.83
C TRP A 72 7.70 -20.44 -2.66
N SER A 73 6.45 -20.73 -2.32
CA SER A 73 5.57 -21.62 -3.09
C SER A 73 5.38 -21.10 -4.52
N ARG A 74 5.07 -19.80 -4.70
CA ARG A 74 4.98 -19.18 -6.03
C ARG A 74 6.31 -19.18 -6.80
N LYS A 75 7.42 -19.05 -6.09
CA LYS A 75 8.78 -19.14 -6.67
C LYS A 75 9.22 -20.58 -6.96
N LYS A 76 8.39 -21.59 -6.64
CA LYS A 76 8.64 -23.02 -6.88
C LYS A 76 9.97 -23.49 -6.28
N ILE A 77 10.22 -23.11 -5.03
CA ILE A 77 11.42 -23.53 -4.30
C ILE A 77 11.17 -24.91 -3.69
N TYR A 78 11.92 -25.91 -4.16
CA TYR A 78 11.82 -27.30 -3.67
C TYR A 78 13.07 -27.78 -2.94
N THR A 79 14.22 -27.17 -3.20
CA THR A 79 15.49 -27.60 -2.61
C THR A 79 15.89 -26.71 -1.43
N VAL A 80 16.62 -27.31 -0.49
CA VAL A 80 17.17 -26.60 0.67
C VAL A 80 18.23 -25.58 0.24
N GLU A 81 19.00 -25.89 -0.80
CA GLU A 81 20.02 -25.00 -1.35
C GLU A 81 19.41 -23.71 -1.91
N ASP A 82 18.38 -23.85 -2.76
CA ASP A 82 17.65 -22.70 -3.33
C ASP A 82 17.00 -21.86 -2.23
N ALA A 83 16.39 -22.53 -1.24
CA ALA A 83 15.78 -21.87 -0.09
C ALA A 83 16.80 -21.05 0.72
N MET A 84 17.98 -21.61 0.98
CA MET A 84 19.04 -20.91 1.72
C MET A 84 19.61 -19.72 0.93
N GLU A 85 19.81 -19.87 -0.38
CA GLU A 85 20.29 -18.76 -1.21
C GLU A 85 19.27 -17.61 -1.19
N LEU A 86 17.99 -17.94 -1.38
CA LEU A 86 16.93 -16.95 -1.38
C LEU A 86 16.77 -16.27 -0.02
N ALA A 87 16.80 -17.03 1.08
CA ALA A 87 16.75 -16.49 2.43
C ALA A 87 17.91 -15.51 2.71
N LYS A 88 19.14 -15.85 2.27
CA LYS A 88 20.30 -14.95 2.38
C LYS A 88 20.10 -13.67 1.58
N ARG A 89 19.61 -13.77 0.34
CA ARG A 89 19.32 -12.61 -0.51
C ARG A 89 18.29 -11.69 0.16
N GLU A 90 17.17 -12.24 0.63
CA GLU A 90 16.11 -11.47 1.29
C GLU A 90 16.59 -10.83 2.61
N TYR A 91 17.40 -11.54 3.39
CA TYR A 91 18.02 -10.99 4.61
C TYR A 91 18.89 -9.76 4.29
N GLN A 92 19.77 -9.87 3.28
CA GLN A 92 20.65 -8.79 2.87
C GLN A 92 19.86 -7.59 2.32
N GLU A 93 18.84 -7.83 1.50
CA GLU A 93 17.97 -6.78 0.98
C GLU A 93 17.25 -6.02 2.10
N LYS A 94 16.69 -6.74 3.08
CA LYS A 94 16.04 -6.13 4.24
C LYS A 94 17.01 -5.27 5.04
N LYS A 95 18.24 -5.75 5.27
CA LYS A 95 19.30 -4.99 5.96
C LYS A 95 19.69 -3.73 5.19
N LYS A 96 19.86 -3.82 3.87
CA LYS A 96 20.19 -2.66 3.02
C LYS A 96 19.07 -1.60 3.05
N ARG A 97 17.80 -2.03 2.95
CA ARG A 97 16.65 -1.10 3.04
C ARG A 97 16.61 -0.38 4.38
N ALA A 98 16.80 -1.10 5.49
CA ALA A 98 16.85 -0.49 6.82
C ALA A 98 17.97 0.56 6.96
N GLN A 99 19.16 0.29 6.41
CA GLN A 99 20.27 1.25 6.41
C GLN A 99 19.96 2.49 5.56
N GLN A 100 19.41 2.32 4.36
CA GLN A 100 19.05 3.43 3.48
C GLN A 100 17.99 4.34 4.11
N GLU A 101 17.00 3.77 4.80
CA GLU A 101 15.95 4.54 5.47
C GLU A 101 16.52 5.39 6.62
N SER A 102 17.42 4.82 7.43
CA SER A 102 18.11 5.54 8.50
C SER A 102 19.00 6.68 7.98
N SER A 103 19.59 6.54 6.78
CA SER A 103 20.41 7.58 6.15
C SER A 103 19.58 8.72 5.54
N ARG A 104 18.34 8.46 5.12
CA ARG A 104 17.44 9.48 4.55
C ARG A 104 16.80 10.35 5.64
N SER A 105 16.51 9.78 6.82
CA SER A 105 15.96 10.54 7.95
C SER A 105 16.90 11.60 8.51
N THR A 106 18.22 11.43 8.38
CA THR A 106 19.20 12.43 8.86
C THR A 106 19.38 13.60 7.90
N SER A 107 19.00 13.46 6.62
CA SER A 107 19.15 14.50 5.60
C SER A 107 17.90 15.39 5.46
N SER A 108 16.73 14.95 5.93
CA SER A 108 15.48 15.74 5.82
C SER A 108 15.22 16.72 6.97
N ASN A 109 16.13 16.85 7.94
CA ASN A 109 15.87 17.63 9.16
C ASN A 109 16.21 19.13 9.06
N ASN A 110 16.41 19.65 7.85
CA ASN A 110 16.59 21.08 7.62
C ASN A 110 15.59 21.62 6.61
N LYS A 111 14.33 21.75 7.02
CA LYS A 111 13.39 22.69 6.40
C LYS A 111 12.42 23.18 7.45
N ASN A 112 12.76 24.32 8.02
CA ASN A 112 11.82 25.30 8.56
C ASN A 112 10.53 25.30 7.72
N ARG A 113 9.51 24.57 8.17
CA ARG A 113 8.14 24.72 7.67
C ARG A 113 7.39 25.51 8.72
N SER A 114 7.43 26.82 8.53
CA SER A 114 6.45 27.77 9.05
C SER A 114 5.07 27.12 9.04
N THR A 115 4.46 27.08 10.21
CA THR A 115 3.13 26.56 10.52
C THR A 115 2.06 27.38 9.80
N ARG A 116 1.87 27.13 8.50
CA ARG A 116 0.61 27.44 7.83
C ARG A 116 -0.32 26.24 8.00
N PRO A 117 -1.54 26.41 8.55
CA PRO A 117 -2.49 25.32 8.69
C PRO A 117 -2.81 24.75 7.31
N TYR A 118 -2.46 23.49 7.11
CA TYR A 118 -2.72 22.77 5.86
C TYR A 118 -4.21 22.46 5.77
N VAL A 119 -4.95 23.31 5.08
CA VAL A 119 -6.33 23.03 4.68
C VAL A 119 -6.28 22.00 3.56
N ARG A 120 -6.71 20.76 3.84
CA ARG A 120 -6.89 19.72 2.82
C ARG A 120 -7.92 20.21 1.81
N LYS A 121 -7.48 20.49 0.58
CA LYS A 121 -8.38 20.60 -0.57
C LYS A 121 -8.42 19.20 -1.18
N ASP A 122 -9.55 18.53 -1.05
CA ASP A 122 -9.76 17.23 -1.70
C ASP A 122 -9.58 17.43 -3.20
N LYS A 123 -8.62 16.70 -3.79
CA LYS A 123 -8.35 16.78 -5.23
C LYS A 123 -9.49 16.12 -5.95
N LEU A 124 -10.17 16.89 -6.80
CA LEU A 124 -11.27 16.39 -7.60
C LEU A 124 -10.75 15.34 -8.59
N PRO A 125 -11.56 14.31 -8.90
CA PRO A 125 -11.18 13.30 -9.88
C PRO A 125 -10.92 13.93 -11.27
N LYS A 126 -9.98 13.34 -12.02
CA LYS A 126 -9.62 13.79 -13.39
C LYS A 126 -10.80 13.88 -14.36
N TRP A 127 -11.87 13.12 -14.14
CA TRP A 127 -13.07 13.17 -14.99
C TRP A 127 -13.90 14.46 -14.80
N LEU A 128 -13.66 15.22 -13.73
CA LEU A 128 -14.36 16.47 -13.40
C LEU A 128 -13.52 17.72 -13.73
N GLU A 129 -12.26 17.57 -14.17
CA GLU A 129 -11.37 18.70 -14.49
C GLU A 129 -11.66 19.32 -15.87
N ASN A 130 -12.45 18.65 -16.71
CA ASN A 130 -12.62 19.02 -18.13
C ASN A 130 -13.78 19.99 -18.44
N ASP A 131 -14.66 20.30 -17.49
CA ASP A 131 -15.76 21.26 -17.74
C ASP A 131 -15.34 22.73 -17.59
N ASN A 132 -14.19 23.00 -16.97
CA ASN A 132 -13.73 24.38 -16.74
C ASN A 132 -12.88 24.95 -17.88
N ASN A 133 -12.60 24.20 -18.94
CA ASN A 133 -11.82 24.69 -20.08
C ASN A 133 -12.71 25.29 -21.19
N GLN A 134 -13.73 26.06 -20.80
CA GLN A 134 -14.42 26.99 -21.69
C GLN A 134 -13.81 28.40 -21.58
N GLU A 135 -12.48 28.51 -21.74
CA GLU A 135 -11.79 29.80 -21.95
C GLU A 135 -11.72 30.15 -23.44
N LYS A 136 -12.82 29.94 -24.17
CA LYS A 136 -13.01 30.45 -25.54
C LYS A 136 -14.43 30.98 -25.71
N THR A 137 -14.73 32.14 -25.12
CA THR A 137 -15.83 33.05 -25.51
C THR A 137 -15.91 34.23 -24.52
N ALA A 138 -14.88 35.07 -24.49
CA ALA A 138 -14.93 36.35 -23.77
C ALA A 138 -15.64 37.45 -24.60
N GLU A 139 -15.59 37.36 -25.92
CA GLU A 139 -16.16 38.37 -26.83
C GLU A 139 -17.67 38.21 -27.05
N SER A 140 -18.20 36.98 -27.05
CA SER A 140 -19.65 36.75 -27.27
C SER A 140 -20.52 36.98 -26.03
N LYS A 141 -19.95 36.90 -24.81
CA LYS A 141 -20.72 37.08 -23.57
C LYS A 141 -21.11 38.55 -23.34
N GLN A 142 -20.26 39.50 -23.75
CA GLN A 142 -20.57 40.92 -23.62
C GLN A 142 -21.71 41.35 -24.55
N GLU A 143 -21.78 40.83 -25.78
CA GLU A 143 -22.87 41.14 -26.71
C GLU A 143 -24.20 40.48 -26.33
N GLU A 144 -24.18 39.29 -25.70
CA GLU A 144 -25.41 38.67 -25.23
C GLU A 144 -25.93 39.30 -23.93
N GLU A 145 -25.05 39.73 -23.02
CA GLU A 145 -25.46 40.43 -21.80
C GLU A 145 -26.06 41.81 -22.11
N THR A 146 -25.54 42.54 -23.10
CA THR A 146 -26.12 43.82 -23.52
C THR A 146 -27.50 43.64 -24.14
N LYS A 147 -27.66 42.68 -25.07
CA LYS A 147 -28.97 42.36 -25.69
C LYS A 147 -30.01 41.92 -24.66
N LEU A 148 -29.63 41.08 -23.70
CA LEU A 148 -30.54 40.61 -22.65
C LEU A 148 -30.99 41.75 -21.72
N ASN A 149 -30.14 42.75 -21.49
CA ASN A 149 -30.46 43.89 -20.66
C ASN A 149 -31.41 44.87 -21.37
N GLU A 150 -31.23 45.06 -22.68
CA GLU A 150 -32.13 45.86 -23.52
C GLU A 150 -33.55 45.25 -23.57
N GLU A 151 -33.66 43.93 -23.76
CA GLU A 151 -34.95 43.24 -23.75
C GLU A 151 -35.69 43.37 -22.40
N LYS A 152 -34.96 43.29 -21.29
CA LYS A 152 -35.55 43.49 -19.95
C LYS A 152 -36.12 44.89 -19.77
N GLN A 153 -35.43 45.92 -20.26
CA GLN A 153 -35.89 47.30 -20.15
C GLN A 153 -37.14 47.54 -20.99
N GLN A 154 -37.16 47.05 -22.24
CA GLN A 154 -38.34 47.14 -23.12
C GLN A 154 -39.55 46.44 -22.52
N PHE A 155 -39.35 45.28 -21.89
CA PHE A 155 -40.42 44.55 -21.22
C PHE A 155 -40.99 45.29 -20.00
N GLU A 156 -40.12 45.92 -19.20
CA GLU A 156 -40.53 46.73 -18.05
C GLU A 156 -41.36 47.96 -18.48
N GLU A 157 -40.95 48.63 -19.55
CA GLU A 157 -41.67 49.77 -20.13
C GLU A 157 -43.04 49.35 -20.67
N MET A 158 -43.11 48.22 -21.37
CA MET A 158 -44.38 47.64 -21.85
C MET A 158 -45.33 47.32 -20.70
N LEU A 159 -44.82 46.77 -19.58
CA LEU A 159 -45.62 46.52 -18.37
C LEU A 159 -46.11 47.83 -17.74
N ARG A 160 -45.31 48.89 -17.76
CA ARG A 160 -45.70 50.23 -17.27
C ARG A 160 -46.85 50.81 -18.09
N LEU A 161 -46.75 50.76 -19.42
CA LEU A 161 -47.81 51.22 -20.33
C LEU A 161 -49.11 50.42 -20.14
N ARG A 162 -49.01 49.10 -19.97
CA ARG A 162 -50.16 48.22 -19.70
C ARG A 162 -50.82 48.49 -18.35
N LYS A 163 -50.05 48.89 -17.33
CA LYS A 163 -50.58 49.28 -16.01
C LYS A 163 -51.23 50.67 -16.05
N SER A 164 -50.64 51.62 -16.78
CA SER A 164 -51.17 52.98 -16.93
C SER A 164 -52.45 53.02 -17.77
N SER A 165 -52.56 52.21 -18.83
CA SER A 165 -53.77 52.08 -19.66
C SER A 165 -54.94 51.38 -18.96
N ARG A 166 -54.70 50.70 -17.83
CA ARG A 166 -55.74 50.07 -17.00
C ARG A 166 -56.34 51.00 -15.92
N GLN A 167 -55.79 52.19 -15.73
CA GLN A 167 -56.23 53.16 -14.71
C GLN A 167 -56.98 54.39 -15.30
N LYS A 168 -57.35 54.36 -16.58
CA LYS A 168 -58.33 55.27 -17.20
C LYS A 168 -59.57 54.47 -17.56
#